data_AF-A0A2M7NSE2-F1
#
_entry.id   AF-A0A2M7NSE2-F1
#
_cell.length_a   1.000
_cell.length_b   1.000
_cell.length_c   1.000
_cell.angle_alpha   90.00
_cell.angle_beta   90.00
_cell.angle_gamma   90.00
#
_symmetry.space_group_name_H-M   'P 1'
#
loop_
_entity.id
_entity.type
_entity.pdbx_description
1 polymer ?
#
loop_
_entity_poly.entity_id
_entity_poly.type
_entity_poly.pdbx_seq_one_letter_code
_entity_poly.pdbx_strand_id
1 'polypeptide(L)' 'MTALIRAETVIIKEAIPLANAPPGDPGRVLSLGKNRGFAVNCAEGALMLTMLQPAGKKCMGGWEFVIGRRLSAGDYI' A
#
# COMPACT_ATOMS: atom_id res chain seq x y z
N MET A 1 -8.69 6.58 -5.84
CA MET A 1 -7.55 7.42 -5.40
C MET A 1 -6.29 6.94 -6.10
N THR A 2 -5.37 7.83 -6.47
CA THR A 2 -4.08 7.51 -7.12
C THR A 2 -2.92 7.82 -6.19
N ALA A 3 -1.89 6.97 -6.19
CA ALA A 3 -0.63 7.14 -5.45
C ALA A 3 0.57 6.87 -6.36
N LEU A 4 1.76 7.38 -6.02
CA LEU A 4 2.99 7.15 -6.78
C LEU A 4 3.87 6.14 -6.04
N ILE A 5 3.77 4.87 -6.41
CA ILE A 5 4.53 3.80 -5.74
C ILE A 5 5.68 3.40 -6.64
N ARG A 6 6.93 3.56 -6.18
CA ARG A 6 8.15 3.21 -6.95
C ARG A 6 8.19 3.88 -8.35
N ALA A 7 7.87 5.17 -8.40
CA ALA A 7 7.78 5.97 -9.63
C ALA A 7 6.74 5.47 -10.66
N GLU A 8 5.80 4.62 -10.25
CA GLU A 8 4.66 4.18 -11.04
C GLU A 8 3.38 4.80 -10.47
N THR A 9 2.52 5.36 -11.32
CA THR A 9 1.17 5.75 -10.91
C THR A 9 0.34 4.49 -10.65
N VAL A 10 -0.19 4.37 -9.44
CA VAL A 10 -1.01 3.24 -9.02
C VAL A 10 -2.35 3.74 -8.54
N ILE A 11 -3.42 3.18 -9.10
CA ILE A 11 -4.78 3.42 -8.62
C ILE A 11 -5.03 2.46 -7.45
N ILE A 12 -5.41 3.01 -6.31
CA ILE A 12 -5.91 2.26 -5.17
C ILE A 12 -7.38 1.94 -5.44
N LYS A 13 -7.69 0.65 -5.60
CA LYS A 13 -9.04 0.15 -5.87
C LYS A 13 -9.77 -0.20 -4.58
N GLU A 14 -9.07 -0.85 -3.65
CA GLU A 14 -9.62 -1.20 -2.34
C GLU A 14 -8.58 -0.99 -1.25
N ALA A 15 -9.05 -0.48 -0.12
CA ALA A 15 -8.25 -0.30 1.08
C ALA A 15 -9.12 -0.45 2.33
N ILE A 16 -8.51 -0.88 3.43
CA ILE A 16 -9.17 -1.03 4.74
C ILE A 16 -8.51 -0.06 5.73
N PRO A 17 -9.27 0.80 6.40
CA PRO A 17 -8.74 1.69 7.43
C PRO A 17 -8.27 0.92 8.65
N LEU A 18 -7.12 1.35 9.19
CA LEU A 18 -6.52 0.86 10.43
C LEU A 18 -6.45 2.03 11.41
N ALA A 19 -7.58 2.37 12.04
CA ALA A 19 -7.72 3.56 12.89
C ALA A 19 -6.79 3.55 14.12
N ASN A 20 -6.51 2.36 14.67
CA ASN A 20 -5.64 2.20 15.85
C ASN A 20 -4.21 1.77 15.48
N ALA A 21 -3.76 2.10 14.26
CA ALA A 21 -2.38 1.84 13.86
C ALA A 21 -1.40 2.72 14.67
N PRO A 22 -0.18 2.24 14.97
CA PRO A 22 0.85 3.06 15.59
C PRO A 22 1.11 4.32 14.77
N PRO A 23 1.43 5.46 15.41
CA PRO A 23 1.84 6.66 14.69
C PRO A 23 3.08 6.38 13.83
N GLY A 24 3.18 7.08 12.70
CA GLY A 24 4.39 7.11 11.90
C GLY A 24 4.26 8.03 10.71
N ASP A 25 5.34 8.15 9.95
CA ASP A 25 5.42 9.13 8.87
C ASP A 25 4.44 8.79 7.73
N PRO A 26 3.60 9.73 7.27
CA PRO A 26 2.71 9.51 6.14
C PRO A 26 3.45 9.02 4.91
N GLY A 27 2.90 8.02 4.22
CA GLY A 27 3.55 7.39 3.06
C GLY A 27 4.58 6.32 3.43
N ARG A 28 4.91 6.13 4.72
CA ARG A 28 5.78 5.04 5.15
C ARG A 28 5.00 3.72 5.25
N VAL A 29 5.52 2.66 4.62
CA VAL A 29 4.97 1.30 4.71
C VAL A 29 5.16 0.79 6.14
N LEU A 30 4.04 0.61 6.84
CA LEU A 30 3.99 0.17 8.23
C LEU A 30 4.26 -1.34 8.35
N SER A 31 3.58 -2.14 7.54
CA SER A 31 3.68 -3.61 7.61
C SER A 31 3.24 -4.28 6.32
N LEU A 32 3.67 -5.53 6.14
CA LEU A 32 3.26 -6.39 5.04
C LEU A 32 2.33 -7.48 5.57
N GLY A 33 1.16 -7.64 4.95
CA GLY A 33 0.20 -8.70 5.26
C GLY A 33 0.22 -9.78 4.19
N LYS A 34 0.84 -10.94 4.51
CA LYS A 34 0.89 -12.09 3.59
C LYS A 34 -0.51 -12.45 3.10
N ASN A 35 -0.66 -12.65 1.78
CA ASN A 35 -1.93 -12.93 1.10
C ASN A 35 -3.03 -11.85 1.26
N ARG A 36 -2.67 -10.66 1.76
CA ARG A 36 -3.62 -9.55 1.95
C ARG A 36 -3.17 -8.28 1.26
N GLY A 37 -1.97 -7.78 1.54
CA GLY A 37 -1.54 -6.46 1.08
C GLY A 37 -0.41 -5.87 1.90
N PHE A 38 -0.38 -4.55 1.99
CA PHE A 38 0.52 -3.80 2.86
C PHE A 38 -0.20 -2.60 3.47
N ALA A 39 0.19 -2.27 4.70
CA ALA A 39 -0.28 -1.09 5.39
C ALA A 39 0.67 0.09 5.15
N VAL A 40 0.13 1.26 4.86
CA VAL A 40 0.87 2.53 4.80
C VAL A 40 0.34 3.48 5.86
N ASN A 41 1.24 4.16 6.57
CA ASN A 41 0.87 5.20 7.50
C ASN A 41 0.25 6.39 6.76
N CYS A 42 -0.77 6.98 7.37
CA CYS A 42 -1.39 8.23 6.95
C CYS A 42 -1.09 9.32 7.98
N ALA A 43 -1.58 10.54 7.77
CA ALA A 43 -1.49 11.61 8.78
C ALA A 43 -2.13 11.19 10.11
N GLU A 44 -3.19 10.39 10.06
CA GLU A 44 -3.82 9.76 11.20
C GLU A 44 -4.12 8.28 10.85
N GLY A 45 -3.67 7.37 11.70
CA GLY A 45 -3.81 5.92 11.47
C GLY A 45 -3.04 5.42 10.24
N ALA A 46 -3.53 4.32 9.67
CA ALA A 46 -2.95 3.71 8.48
C ALA A 46 -4.03 3.14 7.54
N LEU A 47 -3.64 2.84 6.30
CA LEU A 47 -4.48 2.17 5.30
C LEU A 47 -3.83 0.86 4.86
N MET A 48 -4.56 -0.25 4.98
CA MET A 48 -4.19 -1.54 4.37
C MET A 48 -4.66 -1.57 2.92
N LEU A 49 -3.73 -1.50 1.97
CA LEU A 49 -4.04 -1.55 0.54
C LEU A 49 -4.18 -3.00 0.08
N THR A 50 -5.38 -3.38 -0.36
CA THR A 50 -5.73 -4.77 -0.69
C THR A 50 -5.89 -5.01 -2.18
N MET A 51 -6.28 -4.01 -2.96
CA MET A 51 -6.39 -4.10 -4.43
C MET A 51 -5.82 -2.86 -5.11
N LEU A 52 -4.96 -3.08 -6.09
CA LEU A 52 -4.17 -2.05 -6.76
C LEU A 52 -4.22 -2.23 -8.28
N GLN A 53 -4.19 -1.13 -9.01
CA GLN A 53 -4.06 -1.14 -10.47
C GLN A 53 -2.89 -0.23 -10.88
N PRO A 54 -1.73 -0.81 -11.20
CA PRO A 54 -0.61 -0.06 -11.74
C PRO A 54 -0.90 0.45 -13.16
N ALA A 55 -0.25 1.54 -13.56
CA ALA A 55 -0.43 2.16 -14.87
C ALA A 55 -0.23 1.15 -16.02
N GLY A 56 -1.21 1.05 -16.92
CA GLY A 56 -1.16 0.12 -18.05
C GLY A 56 -1.27 -1.37 -17.68
N LYS A 57 -1.56 -1.71 -16.42
CA LYS A 57 -1.69 -3.10 -15.95
C LYS A 57 -3.12 -3.42 -15.51
N LYS A 58 -3.40 -4.73 -15.43
CA LYS A 58 -4.62 -5.25 -14.82
C LYS A 58 -4.61 -4.99 -13.31
N CYS A 59 -5.81 -4.94 -12.73
CA CYS A 59 -5.98 -4.93 -11.27
C CYS A 59 -5.35 -6.20 -10.68
N MET A 60 -4.72 -6.08 -9.52
CA MET A 60 -4.03 -7.16 -8.82
C MET A 60 -4.17 -7.03 -7.31
N GLY A 61 -3.95 -8.14 -6.60
CA GLY A 61 -3.97 -8.16 -5.14
C GLY A 61 -2.79 -7.37 -4.56
N GLY A 62 -3.00 -6.76 -3.39
CA GLY A 62 -1.97 -6.00 -2.69
C GLY A 62 -0.74 -6.85 -2.38
N TRP A 63 -0.93 -8.14 -2.08
CA TRP A 63 0.19 -9.07 -1.83
C TRP A 63 0.99 -9.39 -3.11
N GLU A 64 0.31 -9.55 -4.25
CA GLU A 64 0.96 -9.73 -5.55
C GLU A 64 1.78 -8.49 -5.91
N PHE A 65 1.23 -7.30 -5.62
CA PHE A 65 1.93 -6.04 -5.81
C PHE A 65 3.20 -5.95 -4.94
N VAL A 66 3.14 -6.32 -3.67
CA VAL A 66 4.29 -6.36 -2.74
C VAL A 66 5.40 -7.24 -3.30
N ILE A 67 5.08 -8.47 -3.71
CA ILE A 67 6.06 -9.41 -4.27
C ILE A 67 6.66 -8.84 -5.56
N GLY A 68 5.82 -8.37 -6.48
CA GLY A 68 6.24 -7.88 -7.79
C GLY A 68 7.01 -6.56 -7.76
N ARG A 69 7.01 -5.83 -6.64
CA ARG A 69 7.76 -4.58 -6.44
C ARG A 69 8.82 -4.68 -5.33
N ARG A 70 8.95 -5.85 -4.69
CA ARG A 70 9.84 -6.09 -3.55
C ARG A 70 9.68 -5.01 -2.47
N LEU A 71 8.43 -4.66 -2.16
CA LEU A 71 8.13 -3.72 -1.09
C LEU A 71 8.51 -4.32 0.26
N SER A 72 9.03 -3.47 1.14
CA SER A 72 9.49 -3.79 2.48
C SER A 72 8.86 -2.84 3.50
N ALA A 73 8.73 -3.29 4.74
CA ALA A 73 8.36 -2.38 5.83
C ALA A 73 9.44 -1.29 5.96
N GLY A 74 9.01 -0.05 6.14
CA GLY A 74 9.87 1.13 6.18
C GLY A 74 10.11 1.81 4.83
N ASP A 75 9.70 1.21 3.71
CA ASP A 75 9.70 1.90 2.41
C ASP A 75 8.78 3.13 2.41
N TYR A 76 9.04 4.09 1.52
CA TYR A 76 8.18 5.25 1.28
C TYR A 76 7.48 5.15 -0.08
N ILE A 77 6.21 5.56 -0.11
CA ILE A 77 5.32 5.59 -1.27
C ILE A 77 4.53 6.89 -1.35
#